data_AF-A0A2R6GP11-F1
#
_entry.id   AF-A0A2R6GP11-F1
#
_cell.length_a   1.000
_cell.length_b   1.000
_cell.length_c   1.000
_cell.angle_alpha   90.00
_cell.angle_beta   90.00
_cell.angle_gamma   90.00
#
_symmetry.space_group_name_H-M   'P 1'
#
loop_
_entity.id
_entity.type
_entity.pdbx_description
1 polymer ?
#
loop_
_entity_poly.entity_id
_entity_poly.type
_entity_poly.pdbx_seq_one_letter_code
_entity_poly.pdbx_strand_id
1 'polypeptide(L)'
;MSATRSGITSTVERCRTEESTPVCIDADDLETTASEYLRDLKYELAREGYVPARLSARANFDDDCSLSTQEEADRVRDLVRAASFLGVGTVELSVDEVACEEKVQPALEACAERARREGVALEVDGPVAL
;
A
#
# COMPACT_ATOMS: atom_id res chain seq x y z
N MET A 1 0.38 7.81 28.50
CA MET A 1 0.96 7.07 27.35
C MET A 1 0.72 5.58 27.60
N SER A 2 0.17 4.84 26.63
CA SER A 2 -0.15 3.41 26.84
C SER A 2 1.12 2.55 26.86
N ALA A 3 1.21 1.60 27.80
CA ALA A 3 2.36 0.70 27.96
C ALA A 3 2.70 -0.09 26.68
N THR A 4 1.70 -0.36 25.83
CA THR A 4 1.88 -1.03 24.52
C THR A 4 2.71 -0.20 23.53
N ARG A 5 2.50 1.12 23.47
CA ARG A 5 3.27 2.02 22.59
C ARG A 5 4.72 2.16 23.03
N SER A 6 4.95 2.13 24.35
CA SER A 6 6.28 2.11 24.95
C SER A 6 7.05 0.82 24.60
N GLY A 7 6.36 -0.34 24.65
CA GLY A 7 6.93 -1.62 24.24
C GLY A 7 7.37 -1.67 22.78
N ILE A 8 6.51 -1.22 21.86
CA ILE A 8 6.80 -1.19 20.41
C ILE A 8 8.04 -0.33 20.11
N THR A 9 8.08 0.89 20.65
CA THR A 9 9.19 1.84 20.44
C THR A 9 10.52 1.21 20.89
N SER A 10 10.53 0.61 22.08
CA SER A 10 11.73 -0.03 22.61
C SER A 10 12.23 -1.22 21.77
N THR A 11 11.33 -1.93 21.08
CA THR A 11 11.72 -3.02 20.18
C THR A 11 12.39 -2.47 18.92
N VAL A 12 11.83 -1.41 18.33
CA VAL A 12 12.42 -0.73 17.17
C VAL A 12 13.82 -0.21 17.50
N GLU A 13 14.00 0.42 18.67
CA GLU A 13 15.30 0.92 19.13
C GLU A 13 16.37 -0.16 19.31
N ARG A 14 15.97 -1.42 19.52
CA ARG A 14 16.88 -2.56 19.72
C ARG A 14 17.13 -3.38 18.45
N CYS A 15 16.50 -3.04 17.33
CA CYS A 15 16.74 -3.72 16.06
C CYS A 15 18.22 -3.58 15.64
N ARG A 16 18.76 -4.64 15.02
CA ARG A 16 20.04 -4.57 14.31
C ARG A 16 19.75 -4.33 12.84
N THR A 17 20.52 -3.45 12.22
CA THR A 17 20.44 -3.20 10.78
C THR A 17 21.11 -4.32 10.01
N GLU A 18 20.49 -4.74 8.91
CA GLU A 18 21.11 -5.61 7.91
C GLU A 18 21.23 -4.83 6.59
N GLU A 19 22.29 -5.10 5.83
CA GLU A 19 22.42 -4.54 4.48
C GLU A 19 21.41 -5.24 3.56
N SER A 20 20.62 -4.45 2.84
CA SER A 20 19.61 -4.94 1.90
C SER A 20 19.39 -3.89 0.82
N THR A 21 18.97 -4.34 -0.36
CA THR A 21 18.63 -3.41 -1.45
C THR A 21 17.13 -3.16 -1.45
N PRO A 22 16.66 -2.01 -0.93
CA PRO A 22 15.24 -1.68 -0.97
C PRO A 22 14.80 -1.44 -2.42
N VAL A 23 13.65 -1.98 -2.81
CA VAL A 23 13.06 -1.80 -4.13
C VAL A 23 11.65 -1.23 -4.05
N CYS A 24 11.27 -0.46 -5.07
CA CYS A 24 9.90 -0.06 -5.32
C CYS A 24 9.32 -1.01 -6.38
N ILE A 25 8.13 -1.52 -6.13
CA ILE A 25 7.37 -2.32 -7.09
C ILE A 25 6.34 -1.41 -7.71
N ASP A 26 6.28 -1.34 -9.04
CA ASP A 26 5.15 -0.71 -9.73
C ASP A 26 4.00 -1.72 -9.81
N ALA A 27 2.81 -1.31 -9.36
CA ALA A 27 1.63 -2.16 -9.41
C ALA A 27 1.23 -2.52 -10.85
N ASP A 28 1.56 -1.67 -11.83
CA ASP A 28 1.26 -1.93 -13.25
C ASP A 28 2.19 -3.01 -13.85
N ASP A 29 3.32 -3.30 -13.20
CA ASP A 29 4.23 -4.40 -13.57
C ASP A 29 3.81 -5.74 -12.93
N LEU A 30 2.82 -5.74 -12.02
CA LEU A 30 2.28 -6.97 -11.46
C LEU A 30 1.31 -7.63 -12.45
N GLU A 31 1.57 -8.90 -12.78
CA GLU A 31 0.64 -9.66 -13.62
C GLU A 31 -0.70 -9.93 -12.91
N THR A 32 -0.67 -10.04 -11.58
CA THR A 32 -1.84 -10.31 -10.74
C THR A 32 -1.54 -10.08 -9.25
N THR A 33 -2.58 -9.89 -8.45
CA THR A 33 -2.53 -9.88 -6.98
C THR A 33 -2.84 -11.25 -6.35
N ALA A 34 -2.90 -12.32 -7.16
CA ALA A 34 -3.12 -13.67 -6.68
C ALA A 34 -1.98 -14.16 -5.77
N SER A 35 -2.34 -14.85 -4.69
CA SER A 35 -1.38 -15.24 -3.64
C SER A 35 -0.27 -16.20 -4.09
N GLU A 36 -0.50 -17.02 -5.13
CA GLU A 36 0.52 -17.90 -5.71
C GLU A 36 1.62 -17.07 -6.38
N TYR A 37 1.22 -16.15 -7.27
CA TYR A 37 2.13 -15.22 -7.92
C TYR A 37 2.91 -14.37 -6.91
N LEU A 38 2.22 -13.77 -5.93
CA LEU A 38 2.88 -12.93 -4.92
C LEU A 38 3.87 -13.72 -4.05
N ARG A 39 3.61 -15.02 -3.82
CA ARG A 39 4.53 -15.89 -3.07
C ARG A 39 5.81 -16.11 -3.85
N ASP A 40 5.69 -16.42 -5.14
CA ASP A 40 6.84 -16.66 -6.00
C ASP A 40 7.63 -15.37 -6.20
N LEU A 41 6.96 -14.23 -6.42
CA LEU A 41 7.59 -12.91 -6.48
C LEU A 41 8.37 -12.59 -5.19
N LYS A 42 7.76 -12.80 -4.01
CA LYS A 42 8.42 -12.58 -2.72
C LYS A 42 9.66 -13.45 -2.55
N TYR A 43 9.58 -14.71 -2.99
CA TYR A 43 10.71 -15.63 -2.95
C TYR A 43 11.85 -15.17 -3.85
N GLU A 44 11.55 -14.80 -5.10
CA GLU A 44 12.57 -14.34 -6.05
C GLU A 44 13.22 -13.01 -5.61
N LEU A 45 12.45 -12.05 -5.09
CA LEU A 45 12.99 -10.81 -4.52
C LEU A 45 14.01 -11.12 -3.42
N ALA A 46 13.67 -11.98 -2.47
CA ALA A 46 14.57 -12.37 -1.39
C ALA A 46 15.80 -13.13 -1.92
N ARG A 47 15.62 -14.01 -2.92
CA ARG A 47 16.71 -14.77 -3.55
C ARG A 47 17.74 -13.85 -4.21
N GLU A 48 17.29 -12.74 -4.78
CA GLU A 48 18.12 -11.71 -5.41
C GLU A 48 18.64 -10.64 -4.42
N GLY A 49 18.29 -10.74 -3.12
CA GLY A 49 18.74 -9.81 -2.10
C GLY A 49 17.97 -8.47 -2.05
N TYR A 50 16.78 -8.44 -2.62
CA TYR A 50 15.88 -7.30 -2.61
C TYR A 50 14.90 -7.35 -1.44
N VAL A 51 14.62 -6.17 -0.86
CA VAL A 51 13.58 -5.99 0.15
C VAL A 51 12.53 -5.04 -0.42
N PRO A 52 11.27 -5.47 -0.57
CA PRO A 52 10.23 -4.62 -1.12
C PRO A 52 9.85 -3.53 -0.10
N ALA A 53 10.21 -2.28 -0.41
CA ALA A 53 10.03 -1.15 0.51
C ALA A 53 8.72 -0.39 0.24
N ARG A 54 8.34 -0.27 -1.04
CA ARG A 54 7.15 0.46 -1.50
C ARG A 54 6.45 -0.27 -2.64
N LEU A 55 5.13 -0.14 -2.71
CA LEU A 55 4.31 -0.47 -3.87
C LEU A 55 3.71 0.83 -4.41
N SER A 56 4.09 1.25 -5.61
CA SER A 56 3.54 2.45 -6.26
C SER A 56 2.41 2.08 -7.19
N ALA A 57 1.35 2.87 -7.21
CA ALA A 57 0.23 2.68 -8.12
C ALA A 57 -0.38 4.01 -8.54
N ARG A 58 -1.00 4.05 -9.71
CA ARG A 58 -1.91 5.13 -10.10
C ARG A 58 -3.34 4.72 -9.82
N ALA A 59 -4.14 5.66 -9.32
CA ALA A 59 -5.58 5.52 -9.21
C ALA A 59 -6.29 6.57 -10.06
N ASN A 60 -7.40 6.16 -10.68
CA ASN A 60 -8.22 7.02 -11.50
C ASN A 60 -9.61 7.19 -10.89
N PHE A 61 -9.95 8.44 -10.55
CA PHE A 61 -11.28 8.82 -10.07
C PHE A 61 -11.92 9.89 -10.97
N ASP A 62 -11.71 9.79 -12.29
CA ASP A 62 -12.19 10.72 -13.33
C ASP A 62 -13.69 10.64 -13.62
N ASP A 63 -14.41 9.66 -13.08
CA ASP A 63 -15.86 9.49 -13.23
C ASP A 63 -16.61 9.84 -11.92
N ASP A 64 -17.66 10.67 -12.03
CA ASP A 64 -18.56 11.01 -10.91
C ASP A 64 -19.55 9.87 -10.56
N CYS A 65 -19.42 8.72 -11.23
CA CYS A 65 -20.18 7.52 -10.93
C CYS A 65 -19.67 6.83 -9.66
N SER A 66 -20.57 6.65 -8.68
CA SER A 66 -20.24 5.95 -7.43
C SER A 66 -19.80 4.50 -7.63
N LEU A 67 -20.23 3.82 -8.70
CA LEU A 67 -19.77 2.47 -9.01
C LEU A 67 -18.29 2.48 -9.41
N SER A 68 -17.90 3.35 -10.34
CA SER A 68 -16.51 3.52 -10.78
C SER A 68 -15.60 3.89 -9.60
N THR A 69 -16.06 4.78 -8.71
CA THR A 69 -15.33 5.10 -7.46
C THR A 69 -15.14 3.87 -6.55
N GLN A 70 -16.16 3.02 -6.41
CA GLN A 70 -16.04 1.82 -5.58
C GLN A 70 -15.15 0.75 -6.21
N GLU A 71 -15.23 0.56 -7.53
CA GLU A 71 -14.36 -0.37 -8.26
C GLU A 71 -12.88 0.01 -8.10
N GLU A 72 -12.55 1.29 -8.25
CA GLU A 72 -11.17 1.75 -8.03
C GLU A 72 -10.75 1.62 -6.56
N ALA A 73 -11.65 1.94 -5.61
CA ALA A 73 -11.38 1.75 -4.19
C ALA A 73 -11.17 0.26 -3.83
N ASP A 74 -11.90 -0.66 -4.47
CA ASP A 74 -11.70 -2.10 -4.31
C ASP A 74 -10.35 -2.55 -4.88
N ARG A 75 -9.94 -2.03 -6.03
CA ARG A 75 -8.59 -2.24 -6.58
C ARG A 75 -7.50 -1.77 -5.59
N VAL A 76 -7.64 -0.57 -5.02
CA VAL A 76 -6.70 -0.06 -4.00
C VAL A 76 -6.65 -0.98 -2.77
N ARG A 77 -7.80 -1.51 -2.31
CA ARG A 77 -7.85 -2.47 -1.19
C ARG A 77 -7.10 -3.76 -1.51
N ASP A 78 -7.18 -4.24 -2.75
CA ASP A 78 -6.45 -5.43 -3.17
C ASP A 78 -4.94 -5.18 -3.27
N LEU A 79 -4.52 -3.99 -3.71
CA LEU A 79 -3.11 -3.57 -3.66
C LEU A 79 -2.57 -3.48 -2.23
N VAL A 80 -3.36 -2.97 -1.28
CA VAL A 80 -3.01 -2.96 0.15
C VAL A 80 -2.80 -4.38 0.69
N ARG A 81 -3.66 -5.32 0.32
CA ARG A 81 -3.51 -6.74 0.69
C ARG A 81 -2.26 -7.35 0.07
N ALA A 82 -1.99 -7.06 -1.20
CA ALA A 82 -0.79 -7.51 -1.89
C ALA A 82 0.48 -6.95 -1.23
N ALA A 83 0.50 -5.66 -0.90
CA ALA A 83 1.60 -5.00 -0.19
C ALA A 83 1.87 -5.67 1.16
N SER A 84 0.83 -5.89 1.98
CA SER A 84 0.97 -6.59 3.26
C SER A 84 1.52 -8.00 3.09
N PHE A 85 1.05 -8.74 2.08
CA PHE A 85 1.55 -10.08 1.76
C PHE A 85 3.04 -10.07 1.39
N LEU A 86 3.46 -9.13 0.52
CA LEU A 86 4.84 -8.96 0.09
C LEU A 86 5.75 -8.47 1.23
N GLY A 87 5.19 -7.89 2.29
CA GLY A 87 5.93 -7.29 3.40
C GLY A 87 6.34 -5.84 3.13
N VAL A 88 5.66 -5.17 2.20
CA VAL A 88 5.83 -3.76 1.89
C VAL A 88 5.28 -2.90 3.02
N GLY A 89 6.04 -1.88 3.43
CA GLY A 89 5.63 -0.97 4.49
C GLY A 89 4.69 0.16 4.03
N THR A 90 4.75 0.54 2.75
CA THR A 90 4.01 1.68 2.20
C THR A 90 3.45 1.38 0.80
N VAL A 91 2.16 1.68 0.61
CA VAL A 91 1.54 1.84 -0.71
C VAL A 91 1.49 3.33 -1.02
N GLU A 92 2.08 3.73 -2.14
CA GLU A 92 2.06 5.09 -2.65
C GLU A 92 1.09 5.16 -3.81
N LEU A 93 0.04 5.97 -3.66
CA LEU A 93 -1.02 6.11 -4.65
C LEU A 93 -0.98 7.50 -5.27
N SER A 94 -0.67 7.58 -6.56
CA SER A 94 -0.80 8.82 -7.32
C SER A 94 -2.20 8.94 -7.90
N VAL A 95 -2.87 10.04 -7.63
CA VAL A 95 -4.19 10.38 -8.17
C VAL A 95 -4.04 11.62 -9.03
N ASP A 96 -4.25 11.49 -10.34
CA ASP A 96 -4.08 12.62 -11.26
C ASP A 96 -5.30 13.56 -11.22
N GLU A 97 -6.51 12.99 -11.25
CA GLU A 97 -7.77 13.72 -11.31
C GLU A 97 -8.86 13.08 -10.42
N VAL A 98 -9.74 13.93 -9.88
CA VAL A 98 -10.87 13.52 -9.03
C VAL A 98 -12.12 14.27 -9.49
N ALA A 99 -13.12 13.55 -10.01
CA ALA A 99 -14.36 14.13 -10.49
C ALA A 99 -15.26 14.63 -9.34
N CYS A 100 -15.23 13.96 -8.19
CA CYS A 100 -16.01 14.34 -7.02
C CYS A 100 -15.29 13.98 -5.71
N GLU A 101 -14.60 14.96 -5.12
CA GLU A 101 -13.82 14.77 -3.88
C GLU A 101 -14.68 14.25 -2.72
N GLU A 102 -15.92 14.75 -2.58
CA GLU A 102 -16.84 14.33 -1.51
C GLU A 102 -17.20 12.83 -1.57
N LYS A 103 -17.13 12.21 -2.76
CA LYS A 103 -17.35 10.76 -2.94
C LYS A 103 -16.06 9.95 -2.77
N VAL A 104 -14.93 10.51 -3.21
CA VAL A 104 -13.63 9.81 -3.25
C VAL A 104 -12.95 9.81 -1.89
N GLN A 105 -12.96 10.94 -1.17
CA GLN A 105 -12.27 11.07 0.11
C GLN A 105 -12.71 9.98 1.13
N PRO A 106 -14.01 9.73 1.38
CA PRO A 106 -14.42 8.68 2.30
C PRO A 106 -13.98 7.27 1.85
N ALA A 107 -13.91 7.02 0.54
CA ALA A 107 -13.46 5.75 0.00
C ALA A 107 -11.95 5.54 0.24
N LEU A 108 -11.14 6.59 0.03
CA LEU A 108 -9.70 6.58 0.29
C LEU A 108 -9.39 6.48 1.80
N GLU A 109 -10.12 7.20 2.66
CA GLU A 109 -9.98 7.08 4.12
C GLU A 109 -10.28 5.66 4.60
N ALA A 110 -11.29 5.00 4.03
CA ALA A 110 -11.59 3.61 4.32
C ALA A 110 -10.46 2.67 3.88
N CYS A 111 -9.79 2.96 2.76
CA CYS A 111 -8.61 2.23 2.31
C CYS A 111 -7.42 2.45 3.25
N ALA A 112 -7.19 3.69 3.69
CA ALA A 112 -6.11 4.03 4.63
C ALA A 112 -6.29 3.35 6.00
N GLU A 113 -7.50 3.35 6.55
CA GLU A 113 -7.80 2.61 7.79
C GLU A 113 -7.62 1.10 7.60
N ARG A 114 -7.97 0.56 6.42
CA ARG A 114 -7.68 -0.85 6.11
C ARG A 114 -6.18 -1.11 6.02
N ALA A 115 -5.41 -0.29 5.32
CA ALA A 115 -3.96 -0.41 5.21
C ALA A 115 -3.31 -0.44 6.58
N ARG A 116 -3.70 0.49 7.45
CA ARG A 116 -3.25 0.53 8.84
C ARG A 116 -3.50 -0.77 9.60
N ARG A 117 -4.66 -1.42 9.39
CA ARG A 117 -4.98 -2.73 10.02
C ARG A 117 -4.12 -3.86 9.51
N GLU A 118 -3.67 -3.77 8.27
CA GLU A 118 -2.76 -4.73 7.63
C GLU A 118 -1.27 -4.40 7.92
N GLY A 119 -0.99 -3.34 8.69
CA GLY A 119 0.36 -2.89 9.02
C GLY A 119 1.06 -2.10 7.91
N VAL A 120 0.30 -1.60 6.94
CA VAL A 120 0.78 -0.88 5.76
C VAL A 120 0.36 0.59 5.85
N ALA A 121 1.25 1.52 5.49
CA ALA A 121 0.88 2.91 5.27
C ALA A 121 0.30 3.09 3.87
N LEU A 122 -0.78 3.86 3.73
CA LEU A 122 -1.28 4.32 2.43
C LEU A 122 -1.00 5.82 2.35
N GLU A 123 -0.15 6.22 1.42
CA GLU A 123 0.18 7.61 1.12
C GLU A 123 -0.50 7.97 -0.20
N VAL A 124 -1.27 9.06 -0.21
CA VAL A 124 -1.98 9.51 -1.42
C VAL A 124 -1.46 10.87 -1.84
N ASP A 125 -0.92 10.93 -3.05
CA ASP A 125 -0.43 12.16 -3.69
C ASP A 125 -1.41 12.58 -4.79
N GLY A 126 -1.89 13.83 -4.75
CA GLY A 126 -2.81 14.34 -5.77
C GLY A 126 -3.79 15.39 -5.26
N PRO A 127 -4.93 15.61 -5.97
CA PRO A 127 -6.00 16.52 -5.58
C PRO A 127 -6.61 16.20 -4.20
N VAL A 128 -6.57 14.94 -3.80
CA VAL A 128 -6.94 14.46 -2.46
C VAL A 128 -5.68 13.85 -1.84
N ALA A 129 -5.27 14.36 -0.68
CA ALA A 129 -4.06 13.92 0.01
C ALA A 129 -4.39 13.26 1.36
N LEU A 130 -3.66 12.20 1.71
CA LEU A 130 -3.78 11.46 2.97
C LEU A 130 -2.41 11.18 3.59
#